data_AF-B0DEH6-F1
#
_entry.id   AF-B0DEH6-F1
#
_cell.length_a   1.000
_cell.length_b   1.000
_cell.length_c   1.000
_cell.angle_alpha   90.00
_cell.angle_beta   90.00
_cell.angle_gamma   90.00
#
_symmetry.space_group_name_H-M   'P 1'
#
loop_
_entity.id
_entity.type
_entity.pdbx_description
1 polymer ?
#
loop_
_entity_poly.entity_id
_entity_poly.type
_entity_poly.pdbx_seq_one_letter_code
_entity_poly.pdbx_strand_id
1 'polypeptide(L)'
;MATITIIIITVIITPNRHAWGAWSGSSTRLGLGASLRSLSGRQYLKSAFDVYKIPNESPLRRTHSTFWGLRISDEGLVRPDSFHGLAAAGLIDLAAPTRAIGYAEDGKSLLLSDGQTLPAKVVILATGYQSSWSPIFEKLGIARHTLTYNFEREWKYASLANAPPQSPEQSKWVTSIHRSLFPRKILTGVTLRLQFSADFAYISEVAAHWTVSYFRNDPMRLPSSIENAMFEGERKSAWMKTRFPHMLSWLNDSHSGGLDFMTWPQAVDELLEDMFLPSSRSGGNWLTWPFKIIDVKEIATLSEERRSLRGPSP
;
A
#
# COMPACT_ATOMS: atom_id res chain seq x y z
N MET A 1 -13.80 41.15 -7.27
CA MET A 1 -12.68 40.20 -7.07
C MET A 1 -12.58 39.31 -8.30
N ALA A 2 -11.39 38.92 -8.73
CA ALA A 2 -11.22 38.00 -9.84
C ALA A 2 -11.21 36.56 -9.33
N THR A 3 -12.19 35.74 -9.73
CA THR A 3 -12.20 34.31 -9.42
C THR A 3 -11.05 33.63 -10.18
N ILE A 4 -10.21 32.90 -9.45
CA ILE A 4 -9.16 32.06 -10.02
C ILE A 4 -9.66 30.62 -9.98
N THR A 5 -10.15 30.11 -11.11
CA THR A 5 -10.46 28.69 -11.28
C THR A 5 -9.15 27.91 -11.38
N ILE A 6 -8.80 27.16 -10.33
CA ILE A 6 -7.67 26.23 -10.33
C ILE A 6 -8.22 24.84 -10.63
N ILE A 7 -7.89 24.28 -11.79
CA ILE A 7 -8.27 22.91 -12.13
C ILE A 7 -7.10 21.98 -11.77
N ILE A 8 -7.29 21.25 -10.67
CA ILE A 8 -6.38 20.18 -10.26
C ILE A 8 -6.83 18.89 -10.97
N ILE A 9 -6.09 18.49 -12.00
CA ILE A 9 -6.36 17.22 -12.68
C ILE A 9 -5.73 16.09 -11.86
N THR A 10 -6.45 15.61 -10.85
CA THR A 10 -6.12 14.36 -10.17
C THR A 10 -6.71 13.21 -10.98
N VAL A 11 -5.85 12.31 -11.49
CA VAL A 11 -6.31 11.06 -12.14
C VAL A 11 -6.76 10.08 -11.06
N ILE A 12 -7.98 10.28 -10.54
CA ILE A 12 -8.58 9.35 -9.59
C ILE A 12 -9.10 8.13 -10.38
N ILE A 13 -8.48 6.98 -10.17
CA ILE A 13 -9.02 5.69 -10.59
C ILE A 13 -10.02 5.26 -9.52
N THR A 14 -11.32 5.43 -9.77
CA THR A 14 -12.41 5.06 -8.85
C THR A 14 -13.09 3.75 -9.25
N PRO A 15 -12.90 2.65 -8.49
CA PRO A 15 -13.86 1.56 -8.40
C PRO A 15 -14.38 1.32 -6.96
N ASN A 16 -15.54 0.67 -6.86
CA ASN A 16 -16.38 0.54 -5.67
C ASN A 16 -15.89 -0.47 -4.57
N ARG A 17 -15.90 -0.06 -3.27
CA ARG A 17 -16.51 -0.76 -2.06
C ARG A 17 -15.97 -2.14 -1.55
N HIS A 18 -15.88 -2.54 -0.25
CA HIS A 18 -15.99 -1.92 1.11
C HIS A 18 -15.55 -2.91 2.30
N ALA A 19 -14.47 -2.64 3.09
CA ALA A 19 -14.35 -2.94 4.57
C ALA A 19 -13.36 -4.04 5.19
N TRP A 20 -12.43 -3.72 6.15
CA TRP A 20 -11.05 -4.25 6.45
C TRP A 20 -10.71 -5.69 6.98
N GLY A 21 -9.45 -6.14 6.76
CA GLY A 21 -8.61 -6.97 7.67
C GLY A 21 -8.76 -8.52 7.73
N ALA A 22 -7.69 -9.26 7.41
CA ALA A 22 -7.56 -10.72 7.61
C ALA A 22 -6.16 -11.09 8.17
N TRP A 23 -6.10 -12.03 9.12
CA TRP A 23 -4.88 -12.59 9.72
C TRP A 23 -4.79 -14.07 9.38
N SER A 24 -3.60 -14.59 9.06
CA SER A 24 -3.36 -15.98 8.64
C SER A 24 -3.13 -16.95 9.80
N GLY A 25 -3.99 -16.88 10.83
CA GLY A 25 -3.96 -17.77 12.00
C GLY A 25 -5.21 -18.65 12.08
N SER A 26 -5.03 -19.96 11.92
CA SER A 26 -6.01 -21.05 12.13
C SER A 26 -7.43 -20.89 11.56
N SER A 27 -7.72 -21.66 10.50
CA SER A 27 -9.08 -21.86 9.99
C SER A 27 -9.96 -22.62 11.00
N THR A 28 -10.99 -21.97 11.55
CA THR A 28 -12.33 -22.58 11.82
C THR A 28 -13.36 -21.65 12.49
N ARG A 29 -13.01 -20.50 13.10
CA ARG A 29 -13.97 -19.66 13.87
C ARG A 29 -13.95 -18.16 13.51
N LEU A 30 -14.34 -17.77 12.30
CA LEU A 30 -14.14 -16.38 11.81
C LEU A 30 -15.33 -15.67 11.11
N GLY A 31 -16.55 -16.21 11.14
CA GLY A 31 -17.72 -15.58 10.52
C GLY A 31 -18.06 -14.19 11.08
N LEU A 32 -18.18 -14.06 12.40
CA LEU A 32 -18.60 -12.81 13.06
C LEU A 32 -17.58 -11.67 12.86
N GLY A 33 -16.29 -11.99 12.94
CA GLY A 33 -15.20 -11.02 12.81
C GLY A 33 -15.10 -10.41 11.42
N ALA A 34 -15.38 -11.19 10.36
CA ALA A 34 -15.42 -10.68 8.99
C ALA A 34 -16.51 -9.61 8.80
N SER A 35 -17.74 -9.90 9.27
CA SER A 35 -18.87 -8.98 9.17
C SER A 35 -18.61 -7.66 9.91
N LEU A 36 -18.16 -7.72 11.17
CA LEU A 36 -17.88 -6.52 11.99
C LEU A 36 -16.83 -5.60 11.35
N ARG A 37 -15.74 -6.15 10.80
CA ARG A 37 -14.69 -5.34 10.16
C ARG A 37 -15.09 -4.80 8.79
N SER A 38 -15.95 -5.53 8.06
CA SER A 38 -16.54 -5.01 6.82
C SER A 38 -17.46 -3.81 7.07
N LEU A 39 -18.17 -3.82 8.19
CA LEU A 39 -19.10 -2.79 8.61
C LEU A 39 -18.36 -1.52 9.07
N SER A 40 -17.31 -1.67 9.88
CA SER A 40 -16.62 -0.54 10.52
C SER A 40 -16.01 0.45 9.53
N GLY A 41 -15.33 -0.02 8.47
CA GLY A 41 -14.73 0.90 7.49
C GLY A 41 -15.74 1.54 6.51
N ARG A 42 -16.93 0.94 6.33
CA ARG A 42 -18.07 1.63 5.67
C ARG A 42 -18.57 2.76 6.54
N GLN A 43 -18.76 2.45 7.83
CA GLN A 43 -19.27 3.40 8.81
C GLN A 43 -18.29 4.55 9.05
N TYR A 44 -16.97 4.29 9.04
CA TYR A 44 -15.93 5.33 9.14
C TYR A 44 -16.05 6.38 8.02
N LEU A 45 -15.98 5.96 6.74
CA LEU A 45 -16.12 6.86 5.60
C LEU A 45 -17.47 7.59 5.60
N LYS A 46 -18.55 6.87 5.92
CA LYS A 46 -19.88 7.48 6.02
C LYS A 46 -19.90 8.57 7.08
N SER A 47 -19.43 8.27 8.29
CA SER A 47 -19.35 9.24 9.39
C SER A 47 -18.51 10.46 8.99
N ALA A 48 -17.34 10.27 8.39
CA ALA A 48 -16.51 11.37 7.89
C ALA A 48 -17.28 12.31 6.95
N PHE A 49 -17.91 11.76 5.90
CA PHE A 49 -18.72 12.55 4.97
C PHE A 49 -19.93 13.22 5.63
N ASP A 50 -20.54 12.57 6.61
CA ASP A 50 -21.71 13.09 7.32
C ASP A 50 -21.31 14.26 8.27
N VAL A 51 -20.15 14.22 8.95
CA VAL A 51 -19.65 15.37 9.73
C VAL A 51 -19.21 16.53 8.82
N TYR A 52 -18.61 16.24 7.66
CA TYR A 52 -18.34 17.23 6.61
C TYR A 52 -19.62 17.73 5.88
N LYS A 53 -20.81 17.20 6.20
CA LYS A 53 -22.11 17.54 5.57
C LYS A 53 -22.14 17.36 4.04
N ILE A 54 -21.30 16.48 3.50
CA ILE A 54 -21.17 16.24 2.06
C ILE A 54 -22.46 15.58 1.53
N PRO A 55 -23.16 16.12 0.51
CA PRO A 55 -24.39 15.51 -0.01
C PRO A 55 -24.23 14.08 -0.52
N ASN A 56 -25.30 13.28 -0.52
CA ASN A 56 -25.27 11.89 -1.00
C ASN A 56 -24.84 11.76 -2.47
N GLU A 57 -25.28 12.69 -3.32
CA GLU A 57 -24.94 12.75 -4.75
C GLU A 57 -23.56 13.38 -5.03
N SER A 58 -22.86 13.87 -4.00
CA SER A 58 -21.57 14.55 -4.18
C SER A 58 -20.53 13.60 -4.78
N PRO A 59 -19.74 14.04 -5.79
CA PRO A 59 -18.62 13.27 -6.31
C PRO A 59 -17.60 12.85 -5.25
N LEU A 60 -17.48 13.58 -4.13
CA LEU A 60 -16.63 13.20 -2.98
C LEU A 60 -16.97 11.81 -2.41
N ARG A 61 -18.26 11.42 -2.42
CA ARG A 61 -18.69 10.10 -1.93
C ARG A 61 -18.33 8.96 -2.89
N ARG A 62 -17.78 9.25 -4.08
CA ARG A 62 -17.23 8.28 -5.05
C ARG A 62 -15.78 7.89 -4.72
N THR A 63 -15.46 7.73 -3.43
CA THR A 63 -14.14 7.28 -2.96
C THR A 63 -13.99 5.75 -3.02
N HIS A 64 -12.75 5.26 -3.04
CA HIS A 64 -12.45 3.83 -2.98
C HIS A 64 -12.80 3.23 -1.61
N SER A 65 -12.94 1.90 -1.57
CA SER A 65 -13.03 1.16 -0.31
C SER A 65 -11.75 1.34 0.51
N THR A 66 -11.85 1.86 1.75
CA THR A 66 -10.69 1.91 2.65
C THR A 66 -10.03 0.54 2.81
N PHE A 67 -10.79 -0.56 2.82
CA PHE A 67 -10.24 -1.94 2.90
C PHE A 67 -9.35 -2.33 1.75
N TRP A 68 -9.90 -2.21 0.55
CA TRP A 68 -9.30 -2.71 -0.67
C TRP A 68 -8.23 -1.73 -1.18
N GLY A 69 -8.17 -0.54 -0.59
CA GLY A 69 -7.10 0.43 -0.77
C GLY A 69 -6.19 0.58 0.45
N LEU A 70 -5.19 1.44 0.28
CA LEU A 70 -4.29 1.91 1.35
C LEU A 70 -4.29 3.43 1.49
N ARG A 71 -5.02 4.11 0.60
CA ARG A 71 -5.23 5.55 0.60
C ARG A 71 -6.26 5.87 1.68
N ILE A 72 -5.80 6.03 2.92
CA ILE A 72 -6.55 6.67 3.98
C ILE A 72 -6.07 8.12 4.09
N SER A 73 -7.00 9.07 4.21
CA SER A 73 -6.69 10.49 4.39
C SER A 73 -7.01 10.91 5.83
N ASP A 74 -6.72 12.17 6.17
CA ASP A 74 -7.08 12.82 7.44
C ASP A 74 -8.60 13.14 7.52
N GLU A 75 -9.43 12.12 7.27
CA GLU A 75 -10.89 12.20 7.17
C GLU A 75 -11.58 12.22 8.55
N GLY A 76 -10.81 12.13 9.65
CA GLY A 76 -11.33 12.06 11.02
C GLY A 76 -11.61 13.41 11.69
N LEU A 77 -11.00 14.50 11.21
CA LEU A 77 -11.16 15.85 11.77
C LEU A 77 -11.73 16.79 10.71
N VAL A 78 -12.89 17.41 11.00
CA VAL A 78 -13.44 18.44 10.12
C VAL A 78 -12.65 19.73 10.28
N ARG A 79 -12.03 20.15 9.18
CA ARG A 79 -11.31 21.43 9.09
C ARG A 79 -11.85 22.22 7.88
N PRO A 80 -12.27 23.49 8.04
CA PRO A 80 -12.82 24.28 6.92
C PRO A 80 -11.84 24.50 5.77
N ASP A 81 -10.54 24.44 6.05
CA ASP A 81 -9.43 24.60 5.10
C ASP A 81 -8.95 23.27 4.47
N SER A 82 -9.54 22.13 4.85
CA SER A 82 -9.22 20.85 4.21
C SER A 82 -9.81 20.77 2.80
N PHE A 83 -9.27 19.89 1.96
CA PHE A 83 -9.85 19.60 0.64
C PHE A 83 -11.36 19.31 0.70
N HIS A 84 -11.80 18.53 1.69
CA HIS A 84 -13.21 18.20 1.89
C HIS A 84 -14.03 19.43 2.34
N GLY A 85 -13.48 20.28 3.20
CA GLY A 85 -14.11 21.53 3.64
C GLY A 85 -14.28 22.53 2.49
N LEU A 86 -13.21 22.77 1.72
CA LEU A 86 -13.20 23.67 0.57
C LEU A 86 -14.12 23.19 -0.56
N ALA A 87 -14.14 21.89 -0.86
CA ALA A 87 -15.06 21.32 -1.83
C ALA A 87 -16.52 21.37 -1.36
N ALA A 88 -16.81 21.09 -0.08
CA ALA A 88 -18.15 21.23 0.47
C ALA A 88 -18.64 22.69 0.51
N ALA A 89 -17.73 23.66 0.62
CA ALA A 89 -18.01 25.09 0.55
C ALA A 89 -18.16 25.63 -0.90
N GLY A 90 -18.02 24.79 -1.93
CA GLY A 90 -18.07 25.22 -3.33
C GLY A 90 -16.86 26.04 -3.79
N LEU A 91 -15.74 25.95 -3.07
CA LEU A 91 -14.47 26.60 -3.43
C LEU A 91 -13.58 25.71 -4.32
N ILE A 92 -13.91 24.41 -4.41
CA ILE A 92 -13.29 23.44 -5.32
C ILE A 92 -14.41 22.69 -6.04
N ASP A 93 -14.56 22.95 -7.33
CA ASP A 93 -15.46 22.18 -8.21
C ASP A 93 -14.86 20.82 -8.56
N LEU A 94 -15.67 19.77 -8.51
CA LEU A 94 -15.22 18.39 -8.70
C LEU A 94 -15.85 17.71 -9.92
N ALA A 95 -15.11 17.71 -11.01
CA ALA A 95 -15.44 16.94 -12.20
C ALA A 95 -14.99 15.47 -12.04
N ALA A 96 -15.84 14.62 -11.46
CA ALA A 96 -15.61 13.18 -11.34
C ALA A 96 -16.90 12.37 -11.62
N PRO A 97 -16.84 11.24 -12.36
CA PRO A 97 -15.65 10.42 -12.63
C PRO A 97 -14.97 10.73 -13.98
N THR A 98 -15.38 11.81 -14.66
CA THR A 98 -14.81 12.23 -15.94
C THR A 98 -13.33 12.60 -15.79
N ARG A 99 -12.59 12.58 -16.90
CA ARG A 99 -11.15 12.81 -16.99
C ARG A 99 -10.86 13.86 -18.04
N ALA A 100 -9.89 14.73 -17.81
CA ALA A 100 -9.33 15.53 -18.89
C ALA A 100 -8.66 14.60 -19.92
N ILE A 101 -9.04 14.74 -21.20
CA ILE A 101 -8.50 13.96 -22.33
C ILE A 101 -7.62 14.80 -23.26
N GLY A 102 -7.67 16.13 -23.15
CA GLY A 102 -6.81 17.04 -23.90
C GLY A 102 -7.16 18.51 -23.62
N TYR A 103 -6.51 19.40 -24.34
CA TYR A 103 -6.97 20.78 -24.48
C TYR A 103 -8.10 20.83 -25.53
N ALA A 104 -9.06 21.73 -25.34
CA ALA A 104 -10.08 22.01 -26.35
C ALA A 104 -9.51 22.86 -27.50
N GLU A 105 -10.25 22.97 -28.60
CA GLU A 105 -9.85 23.71 -29.80
C GLU A 105 -9.57 25.21 -29.55
N ASP A 106 -10.09 25.77 -28.46
CA ASP A 106 -9.86 27.16 -28.04
C ASP A 106 -8.45 27.42 -27.45
N GLY A 107 -7.67 26.36 -27.18
CA GLY A 107 -6.35 26.41 -26.55
C GLY A 107 -6.34 26.95 -25.11
N LYS A 108 -7.51 27.11 -24.48
CA LYS A 108 -7.71 27.77 -23.17
C LYS A 108 -8.58 26.96 -22.21
N SER A 109 -9.21 25.90 -22.71
CA SER A 109 -10.04 25.01 -21.93
C SER A 109 -9.53 23.57 -22.00
N LEU A 110 -9.92 22.76 -21.02
CA LEU A 110 -9.71 21.33 -20.98
C LEU A 110 -10.94 20.62 -21.52
N LEU A 111 -10.74 19.68 -22.45
CA LEU A 111 -11.78 18.77 -22.90
C LEU A 111 -11.83 17.56 -21.94
N LEU A 112 -13.03 17.22 -21.46
CA LEU A 112 -13.28 16.09 -20.58
C LEU A 112 -13.85 14.89 -21.34
N SER A 113 -13.69 13.69 -20.77
CA SER A 113 -14.10 12.41 -21.37
C SER A 113 -15.61 12.23 -21.58
N ASP A 114 -16.42 13.07 -20.95
CA ASP A 114 -17.88 13.16 -21.12
C ASP A 114 -18.28 14.29 -22.09
N GLY A 115 -17.33 14.86 -22.83
CA GLY A 115 -17.56 15.91 -23.83
C GLY A 115 -17.69 17.32 -23.25
N GLN A 116 -17.64 17.49 -21.93
CA GLN A 116 -17.65 18.81 -21.30
C GLN A 116 -16.32 19.54 -21.53
N THR A 117 -16.38 20.87 -21.55
CA THR A 117 -15.21 21.75 -21.73
C THR A 117 -15.09 22.68 -20.53
N LEU A 118 -13.95 22.68 -19.84
CA LEU A 118 -13.69 23.51 -18.66
C LEU A 118 -12.60 24.58 -18.92
N PRO A 119 -12.93 25.88 -18.87
CA PRO A 119 -11.94 26.96 -19.00
C PRO A 119 -10.85 26.90 -17.92
N ALA A 120 -9.59 26.96 -18.32
CA ALA A 120 -8.44 26.81 -17.43
C ALA A 120 -7.41 27.94 -17.64
N LYS A 121 -7.03 28.65 -16.57
CA LYS A 121 -5.89 29.60 -16.60
C LYS A 121 -4.56 28.92 -16.29
N VAL A 122 -4.62 27.87 -15.46
CA VAL A 122 -3.47 27.07 -15.01
C VAL A 122 -3.93 25.62 -14.92
N VAL A 123 -3.09 24.70 -15.39
CA VAL A 123 -3.30 23.26 -15.29
C VAL A 123 -2.22 22.66 -14.39
N ILE A 124 -2.62 22.01 -13.30
CA ILE A 124 -1.70 21.33 -12.38
C ILE A 124 -1.85 19.82 -12.57
N LEU A 125 -0.76 19.17 -13.02
CA LEU A 125 -0.71 17.73 -13.26
C LEU A 125 -0.24 16.98 -12.00
N ALA A 126 -1.19 16.59 -11.16
CA ALA A 126 -0.95 15.81 -9.94
C ALA A 126 -1.00 14.29 -10.23
N THR A 127 -0.29 13.82 -11.26
CA THR A 127 -0.39 12.44 -11.79
C THR A 127 0.53 11.43 -11.12
N GLY A 128 1.43 11.85 -10.22
CA GLY A 128 2.34 10.99 -9.46
C GLY A 128 3.77 10.98 -10.01
N TYR A 129 4.55 9.95 -9.63
CA TYR A 129 5.97 9.83 -9.95
C TYR A 129 6.33 8.47 -10.56
N GLN A 130 7.09 8.48 -11.65
CA GLN A 130 7.72 7.28 -12.21
C GLN A 130 9.12 7.09 -11.61
N SER A 131 9.52 5.84 -11.39
CA SER A 131 10.89 5.53 -10.96
C SER A 131 11.85 5.61 -12.17
N SER A 132 12.96 6.31 -12.00
CA SER A 132 14.07 6.30 -12.98
C SER A 132 14.90 5.01 -12.94
N TRP A 133 14.64 4.11 -11.98
CA TRP A 133 15.40 2.89 -11.76
C TRP A 133 14.88 1.67 -12.53
N SER A 134 13.80 1.78 -13.33
CA SER A 134 13.26 0.65 -14.11
C SER A 134 14.31 -0.12 -14.94
N PRO A 135 15.26 0.52 -15.67
CA PRO A 135 16.31 -0.20 -16.39
C PRO A 135 17.29 -0.97 -15.48
N ILE A 136 17.40 -0.57 -14.20
CA ILE A 136 18.16 -1.30 -13.19
C ILE A 136 17.31 -2.48 -12.69
N PHE A 137 16.03 -2.27 -12.39
CA PHE A 137 15.12 -3.31 -11.91
C PHE A 137 14.98 -4.49 -12.88
N GLU A 138 15.01 -4.25 -14.20
CA GLU A 138 15.05 -5.33 -15.20
C GLU A 138 16.31 -6.20 -15.09
N LYS A 139 17.49 -5.56 -15.00
CA LYS A 139 18.78 -6.22 -14.84
C LYS A 139 18.85 -7.05 -13.55
N LEU A 140 18.37 -6.48 -12.44
CA LEU A 140 18.34 -7.15 -11.14
C LEU A 140 17.19 -8.19 -11.01
N GLY A 141 16.32 -8.32 -12.01
CA GLY A 141 15.23 -9.30 -12.01
C GLY A 141 14.05 -8.97 -11.08
N ILE A 142 13.87 -7.68 -10.81
CA ILE A 142 12.83 -7.09 -9.95
C ILE A 142 11.57 -6.75 -10.77
N ALA A 143 11.74 -6.52 -12.07
CA ALA A 143 10.68 -6.13 -12.98
C ALA A 143 9.46 -7.09 -12.96
N ARG A 144 8.30 -6.52 -13.27
CA ARG A 144 7.04 -7.24 -13.41
C ARG A 144 7.19 -8.36 -14.45
N HIS A 145 6.70 -9.55 -14.11
CA HIS A 145 6.68 -10.70 -15.00
C HIS A 145 5.40 -11.50 -14.80
N THR A 146 5.10 -12.39 -15.74
CA THR A 146 3.94 -13.29 -15.62
C THR A 146 4.14 -14.25 -14.45
N LEU A 147 3.06 -14.50 -13.71
CA LEU A 147 3.02 -15.44 -12.59
C LEU A 147 3.61 -16.81 -12.94
N THR A 148 4.58 -17.29 -12.15
CA THR A 148 5.22 -18.61 -12.31
C THR A 148 4.44 -19.69 -11.53
N TYR A 149 3.88 -19.33 -10.37
CA TYR A 149 3.21 -20.27 -9.45
C TYR A 149 1.72 -19.95 -9.26
N ASN A 150 0.82 -20.94 -9.30
CA ASN A 150 -0.62 -20.69 -9.12
C ASN A 150 -1.01 -20.58 -7.62
N PHE A 151 -1.52 -19.41 -7.20
CA PHE A 151 -2.01 -19.13 -5.84
C PHE A 151 -3.54 -18.93 -5.72
N GLU A 152 -4.33 -19.17 -6.79
CA GLU A 152 -5.77 -18.86 -6.88
C GLU A 152 -6.63 -19.39 -5.73
N ARG A 153 -6.20 -20.50 -5.11
CA ARG A 153 -6.98 -21.20 -4.08
C ARG A 153 -6.51 -20.94 -2.65
N GLU A 154 -5.43 -20.17 -2.45
CA GLU A 154 -4.77 -20.08 -1.15
C GLU A 154 -5.56 -19.24 -0.13
N TRP A 155 -6.06 -18.06 -0.53
CA TRP A 155 -6.67 -17.09 0.40
C TRP A 155 -8.19 -16.99 0.29
N LYS A 156 -8.89 -18.12 0.49
CA LYS A 156 -10.37 -18.19 0.50
C LYS A 156 -11.00 -17.67 1.81
N TYR A 157 -10.55 -16.52 2.30
CA TYR A 157 -11.09 -15.91 3.52
C TYR A 157 -12.47 -15.30 3.27
N ALA A 158 -13.44 -15.58 4.13
CA ALA A 158 -14.79 -15.00 4.03
C ALA A 158 -14.79 -13.45 4.07
N SER A 159 -13.82 -12.84 4.76
CA SER A 159 -13.63 -11.39 4.77
C SER A 159 -13.18 -10.81 3.41
N LEU A 160 -12.68 -11.63 2.49
CA LEU A 160 -12.28 -11.21 1.14
C LEU A 160 -13.35 -11.51 0.08
N ALA A 161 -14.56 -11.90 0.48
CA ALA A 161 -15.69 -12.01 -0.44
C ALA A 161 -16.05 -10.64 -1.03
N ASN A 162 -16.49 -10.62 -2.29
CA ASN A 162 -16.91 -9.40 -3.01
C ASN A 162 -15.77 -8.37 -3.18
N ALA A 163 -14.59 -8.84 -3.61
CA ALA A 163 -13.49 -7.97 -4.01
C ALA A 163 -13.85 -7.12 -5.26
N PRO A 164 -13.36 -5.87 -5.35
CA PRO A 164 -13.46 -5.05 -6.56
C PRO A 164 -12.92 -5.78 -7.80
N PRO A 165 -13.54 -5.59 -8.97
CA PRO A 165 -13.20 -6.33 -10.19
C PRO A 165 -11.84 -5.88 -10.76
N GLN A 166 -10.80 -6.69 -10.55
CA GLN A 166 -9.44 -6.40 -11.03
C GLN A 166 -9.37 -6.22 -12.56
N SER A 167 -8.47 -5.35 -13.03
CA SER A 167 -8.17 -5.27 -14.47
C SER A 167 -7.49 -6.57 -14.95
N PRO A 168 -7.88 -7.13 -16.10
CA PRO A 168 -7.25 -8.32 -16.70
C PRO A 168 -5.76 -8.16 -17.01
N GLU A 169 -5.24 -6.94 -17.05
CA GLU A 169 -3.80 -6.70 -17.19
C GLU A 169 -3.08 -6.79 -15.84
N GLN A 170 -3.67 -6.22 -14.78
CA GLN A 170 -3.09 -6.17 -13.44
C GLN A 170 -3.00 -7.57 -12.80
N SER A 171 -3.96 -8.45 -13.09
CA SER A 171 -3.95 -9.84 -12.61
C SER A 171 -2.76 -10.66 -13.14
N LYS A 172 -2.23 -10.34 -14.33
CA LYS A 172 -1.14 -11.10 -14.98
C LYS A 172 0.24 -10.93 -14.33
N TRP A 173 0.53 -9.73 -13.81
CA TRP A 173 1.90 -9.31 -13.48
C TRP A 173 2.28 -9.40 -11.99
N VAL A 174 3.26 -10.22 -11.62
CA VAL A 174 3.82 -10.28 -10.25
C VAL A 174 5.27 -9.82 -10.22
N THR A 175 5.81 -9.72 -9.01
CA THR A 175 7.22 -9.43 -8.72
C THR A 175 7.75 -10.44 -7.70
N SER A 176 9.03 -10.82 -7.85
CA SER A 176 9.71 -11.79 -6.98
C SER A 176 10.70 -11.04 -6.08
N ILE A 177 10.20 -10.34 -5.07
CA ILE A 177 11.04 -9.58 -4.13
C ILE A 177 10.87 -10.18 -2.73
N HIS A 178 11.82 -11.01 -2.31
CA HIS A 178 11.78 -11.64 -0.99
C HIS A 178 11.86 -10.56 0.10
N ARG A 179 10.94 -10.63 1.09
CA ARG A 179 10.65 -9.60 2.11
C ARG A 179 10.47 -8.16 1.58
N SER A 180 10.31 -7.97 0.28
CA SER A 180 10.34 -6.65 -0.37
C SER A 180 11.71 -5.93 -0.23
N LEU A 181 12.78 -6.70 0.01
CA LEU A 181 14.17 -6.25 0.21
C LEU A 181 15.18 -6.90 -0.76
N PHE A 182 14.96 -8.17 -1.15
CA PHE A 182 15.90 -8.93 -1.98
C PHE A 182 15.38 -9.21 -3.41
N PRO A 183 16.15 -8.84 -4.44
CA PRO A 183 15.90 -9.25 -5.82
C PRO A 183 16.12 -10.75 -6.01
N ARG A 184 15.13 -11.42 -6.63
CA ARG A 184 15.19 -12.84 -7.05
C ARG A 184 16.50 -13.29 -7.69
N LYS A 185 17.14 -12.47 -8.54
CA LYS A 185 18.32 -12.91 -9.31
C LYS A 185 19.65 -12.77 -8.55
N ILE A 186 19.65 -12.24 -7.33
CA ILE A 186 20.88 -11.81 -6.64
C ILE A 186 20.91 -12.34 -5.22
N LEU A 187 21.53 -13.51 -5.07
CA LEU A 187 22.16 -13.92 -3.79
C LEU A 187 23.57 -13.31 -3.62
N THR A 188 24.05 -12.53 -4.59
CA THR A 188 25.43 -12.03 -4.67
C THR A 188 25.59 -10.57 -4.23
N GLY A 189 24.83 -10.16 -3.21
CA GLY A 189 25.13 -8.93 -2.45
C GLY A 189 24.60 -7.60 -3.01
N VAL A 190 23.33 -7.54 -3.43
CA VAL A 190 22.63 -6.25 -3.66
C VAL A 190 21.25 -6.29 -3.00
N THR A 191 21.01 -5.39 -2.05
CA THR A 191 19.70 -5.15 -1.44
C THR A 191 19.01 -3.94 -2.06
N LEU A 192 17.70 -4.05 -2.31
CA LEU A 192 16.86 -2.92 -2.70
C LEU A 192 15.56 -2.94 -1.91
N ARG A 193 15.41 -1.95 -1.03
CA ARG A 193 14.24 -1.82 -0.17
C ARG A 193 13.11 -1.11 -0.87
N LEU A 194 12.00 -1.82 -1.07
CA LEU A 194 10.85 -1.40 -1.87
C LEU A 194 9.54 -1.64 -1.09
N GLN A 195 9.39 -0.93 0.04
CA GLN A 195 8.30 -1.08 1.01
C GLN A 195 7.54 0.23 1.24
N PHE A 196 6.21 0.13 1.38
CA PHE A 196 5.31 1.24 1.74
C PHE A 196 4.65 0.94 3.10
N SER A 197 4.80 1.82 4.08
CA SER A 197 4.44 1.61 5.49
C SER A 197 3.79 2.85 6.10
N ALA A 198 2.85 2.68 7.04
CA ALA A 198 2.34 3.78 7.87
C ALA A 198 3.38 4.27 8.89
N ASP A 199 4.24 3.38 9.40
CA ASP A 199 5.48 3.76 10.09
C ASP A 199 6.67 3.42 9.18
N PHE A 200 7.05 4.37 8.33
CA PHE A 200 8.17 4.18 7.43
C PHE A 200 9.53 4.20 8.16
N ALA A 201 9.67 4.97 9.25
CA ALA A 201 10.94 5.13 9.94
C ALA A 201 11.34 3.83 10.65
N TYR A 202 10.44 3.26 11.44
CA TYR A 202 10.72 2.05 12.24
C TYR A 202 11.05 0.83 11.36
N ILE A 203 10.25 0.57 10.32
CA ILE A 203 10.55 -0.51 9.36
C ILE A 203 11.76 -0.20 8.46
N SER A 204 12.21 1.07 8.35
CA SER A 204 13.48 1.39 7.69
C SER A 204 14.66 0.92 8.50
N GLU A 205 14.65 1.21 9.81
CA GLU A 205 15.73 0.85 10.72
C GLU A 205 15.86 -0.67 10.85
N VAL A 206 14.74 -1.38 11.07
CA VAL A 206 14.74 -2.86 11.13
C VAL A 206 15.24 -3.47 9.81
N ALA A 207 14.81 -2.95 8.66
CA ALA A 207 15.26 -3.44 7.36
C ALA A 207 16.74 -3.11 7.07
N ALA A 208 17.25 -1.99 7.59
CA ALA A 208 18.68 -1.66 7.54
C ALA A 208 19.49 -2.63 8.40
N HIS A 209 19.03 -2.95 9.62
CA HIS A 209 19.62 -4.01 10.42
C HIS A 209 19.60 -5.35 9.67
N TRP A 210 18.45 -5.79 9.17
CA TRP A 210 18.33 -7.05 8.44
C TRP A 210 19.26 -7.12 7.21
N THR A 211 19.37 -6.02 6.46
CA THR A 211 20.32 -5.85 5.35
C THR A 211 21.77 -6.01 5.81
N VAL A 212 22.17 -5.33 6.89
CA VAL A 212 23.54 -5.39 7.43
C VAL A 212 23.83 -6.75 8.09
N SER A 213 22.82 -7.51 8.52
CA SER A 213 22.97 -8.90 8.98
C SER A 213 23.34 -9.80 7.79
N TYR A 214 22.58 -9.69 6.70
CA TYR A 214 22.82 -10.44 5.46
C TYR A 214 24.24 -10.20 4.93
N PHE A 215 24.64 -8.93 4.77
CA PHE A 215 25.96 -8.60 4.22
C PHE A 215 27.15 -9.03 5.10
N ARG A 216 26.92 -9.26 6.39
CA ARG A 216 27.95 -9.77 7.32
C ARG A 216 27.96 -11.29 7.42
N ASN A 217 27.01 -11.98 6.77
CA ASN A 217 26.71 -13.39 7.02
C ASN A 217 26.45 -13.66 8.51
N ASP A 218 25.78 -12.73 9.21
CA ASP A 218 25.24 -13.00 10.55
C ASP A 218 24.23 -14.18 10.44
N PRO A 219 24.02 -15.00 11.49
CA PRO A 219 23.06 -16.10 11.43
C PRO A 219 21.64 -15.61 11.10
N MET A 220 21.03 -16.13 10.03
CA MET A 220 19.71 -15.70 9.55
C MET A 220 18.88 -16.86 8.98
N ARG A 221 17.55 -16.77 9.11
CA ARG A 221 16.58 -17.61 8.39
C ARG A 221 16.38 -17.02 6.98
N LEU A 222 17.21 -17.45 6.04
CA LEU A 222 17.11 -17.10 4.63
C LEU A 222 16.44 -18.24 3.83
N PRO A 223 15.81 -17.95 2.67
CA PRO A 223 15.34 -18.99 1.73
C PRO A 223 16.47 -19.96 1.35
N SER A 224 16.16 -21.26 1.33
CA SER A 224 17.15 -22.31 1.02
C SER A 224 17.62 -22.33 -0.44
N SER A 225 16.90 -21.68 -1.34
CA SER A 225 17.29 -21.52 -2.75
C SER A 225 16.66 -20.27 -3.38
N ILE A 226 17.12 -19.92 -4.59
CA ILE A 226 16.55 -18.84 -5.41
C ILE A 226 15.07 -19.11 -5.70
N GLU A 227 14.71 -20.35 -6.01
CA GLU A 227 13.36 -20.78 -6.33
C GLU A 227 12.42 -20.62 -5.13
N ASN A 228 12.90 -20.89 -3.90
CA ASN A 228 12.11 -20.63 -2.70
C ASN A 228 11.91 -19.12 -2.45
N ALA A 229 12.97 -18.30 -2.63
CA ALA A 229 12.86 -16.84 -2.55
C ALA A 229 11.90 -16.27 -3.62
N MET A 230 11.89 -16.86 -4.83
CA MET A 230 10.95 -16.55 -5.89
C MET A 230 9.51 -16.89 -5.51
N PHE A 231 9.28 -18.11 -5.05
CA PHE A 231 7.98 -18.60 -4.63
C PHE A 231 7.37 -17.70 -3.53
N GLU A 232 8.15 -17.38 -2.49
CA GLU A 232 7.71 -16.49 -1.41
C GLU A 232 7.42 -15.06 -1.90
N GLY A 233 8.27 -14.51 -2.78
CA GLY A 233 8.09 -13.19 -3.38
C GLY A 233 6.82 -13.10 -4.23
N GLU A 234 6.64 -14.05 -5.16
CA GLU A 234 5.43 -14.11 -6.00
C GLU A 234 4.18 -14.37 -5.16
N ARG A 235 4.26 -15.22 -4.12
CA ARG A 235 3.18 -15.47 -3.17
C ARG A 235 2.77 -14.19 -2.42
N LYS A 236 3.73 -13.40 -1.92
CA LYS A 236 3.45 -12.09 -1.30
C LYS A 236 2.85 -11.12 -2.32
N SER A 237 3.37 -11.07 -3.54
CA SER A 237 2.85 -10.23 -4.63
C SER A 237 1.40 -10.59 -5.01
N ALA A 238 1.08 -11.89 -5.11
CA ALA A 238 -0.27 -12.39 -5.36
C ALA A 238 -1.22 -12.11 -4.17
N TRP A 239 -0.75 -12.27 -2.93
CA TRP A 239 -1.50 -11.86 -1.75
C TRP A 239 -1.83 -10.37 -1.78
N MET A 240 -0.89 -9.50 -2.15
CA MET A 240 -1.12 -8.06 -2.28
C MET A 240 -2.17 -7.72 -3.35
N LYS A 241 -2.28 -8.48 -4.45
CA LYS A 241 -3.39 -8.29 -5.42
C LYS A 241 -4.75 -8.67 -4.82
N THR A 242 -4.83 -9.86 -4.23
CA THR A 242 -6.07 -10.38 -3.63
C THR A 242 -6.54 -9.49 -2.49
N ARG A 243 -5.59 -8.98 -1.69
CA ARG A 243 -5.84 -8.09 -0.57
C ARG A 243 -6.12 -6.65 -1.02
N PHE A 244 -5.42 -6.11 -2.01
CA PHE A 244 -5.50 -4.71 -2.43
C PHE A 244 -5.70 -4.57 -3.95
N PRO A 245 -6.86 -4.99 -4.50
CA PRO A 245 -7.13 -4.91 -5.93
C PRO A 245 -6.98 -3.46 -6.42
N HIS A 246 -6.35 -3.31 -7.59
CA HIS A 246 -5.95 -2.03 -8.21
C HIS A 246 -4.88 -1.19 -7.49
N MET A 247 -4.46 -1.52 -6.26
CA MET A 247 -3.45 -0.67 -5.59
C MET A 247 -2.07 -0.78 -6.23
N LEU A 248 -1.71 -1.95 -6.76
CA LEU A 248 -0.43 -2.14 -7.46
C LEU A 248 -0.37 -1.47 -8.85
N SER A 249 -1.48 -0.96 -9.40
CA SER A 249 -1.48 -0.42 -10.76
C SER A 249 -1.12 1.05 -10.87
N TRP A 250 -1.37 1.83 -9.82
CA TRP A 250 -0.93 3.22 -9.72
C TRP A 250 0.46 3.35 -9.10
N LEU A 251 0.92 2.29 -8.41
CA LEU A 251 2.27 2.20 -7.91
C LEU A 251 3.25 1.92 -9.05
N ASN A 252 4.37 2.63 -9.02
CA ASN A 252 5.51 2.32 -9.87
C ASN A 252 6.17 1.00 -9.43
N ASP A 253 7.11 0.49 -10.22
CA ASP A 253 7.78 -0.78 -9.92
C ASP A 253 8.59 -0.76 -8.62
N SER A 254 9.01 0.42 -8.15
CA SER A 254 9.76 0.57 -6.89
C SER A 254 8.90 0.40 -5.63
N HIS A 255 7.59 0.13 -5.77
CA HIS A 255 6.69 -0.17 -4.65
C HIS A 255 5.94 -1.50 -4.85
N SER A 256 6.34 -2.28 -5.85
CA SER A 256 5.67 -3.53 -6.23
C SER A 256 6.01 -4.72 -5.32
N GLY A 257 7.02 -4.62 -4.47
CA GLY A 257 7.52 -5.72 -3.63
C GLY A 257 6.66 -6.06 -2.43
N GLY A 258 5.85 -5.12 -1.94
CA GLY A 258 5.04 -5.29 -0.74
C GLY A 258 4.32 -4.00 -0.36
N LEU A 259 3.07 -4.15 0.07
CA LEU A 259 2.17 -3.06 0.45
C LEU A 259 1.78 -3.21 1.93
N ASP A 260 2.80 -3.28 2.79
CA ASP A 260 2.65 -3.54 4.22
C ASP A 260 2.16 -2.31 5.01
N PHE A 261 1.34 -1.44 4.41
CA PHE A 261 1.02 -0.13 4.96
C PHE A 261 0.36 -0.20 6.35
N MET A 262 -0.63 -1.07 6.53
CA MET A 262 -1.21 -1.35 7.86
C MET A 262 -0.64 -2.63 8.49
N THR A 263 0.14 -3.43 7.76
CA THR A 263 0.70 -4.72 8.23
C THR A 263 2.21 -4.65 8.50
N TRP A 264 2.75 -3.43 8.62
CA TRP A 264 4.16 -3.19 8.85
C TRP A 264 4.71 -3.84 10.13
N PRO A 265 3.96 -4.00 11.24
CA PRO A 265 4.47 -4.66 12.43
C PRO A 265 4.67 -6.16 12.20
N GLN A 266 3.79 -6.81 11.42
CA GLN A 266 4.01 -8.20 11.00
C GLN A 266 5.21 -8.30 10.04
N ALA A 267 5.36 -7.35 9.12
CA ALA A 267 6.53 -7.31 8.23
C ALA A 267 7.85 -7.05 9.01
N VAL A 268 7.81 -6.30 10.11
CA VAL A 268 8.94 -6.13 11.04
C VAL A 268 9.20 -7.42 11.83
N ASP A 269 8.17 -8.05 12.39
CA ASP A 269 8.31 -9.29 13.14
C ASP A 269 8.92 -10.39 12.26
N GLU A 270 8.51 -10.50 10.99
CA GLU A 270 9.13 -11.38 9.99
C GLU A 270 10.63 -11.12 9.81
N LEU A 271 11.06 -9.85 9.76
CA LEU A 271 12.48 -9.48 9.65
C LEU A 271 13.25 -9.74 10.96
N LEU A 272 12.64 -9.52 12.11
CA LEU A 272 13.26 -9.81 13.42
C LEU A 272 13.47 -11.32 13.60
N GLU A 273 12.45 -12.12 13.29
CA GLU A 273 12.57 -13.59 13.25
C GLU A 273 13.63 -14.07 12.26
N ASP A 274 13.73 -13.44 11.09
CA ASP A 274 14.74 -13.80 10.09
C ASP A 274 16.18 -13.51 10.57
N MET A 275 16.36 -12.64 11.56
CA MET A 275 17.64 -12.42 12.27
C MET A 275 17.77 -13.23 13.57
N PHE A 276 16.82 -14.13 13.87
CA PHE A 276 16.69 -14.82 15.17
C PHE A 276 16.59 -13.89 16.40
N LEU A 277 16.13 -12.65 16.19
CA LEU A 277 15.91 -11.66 17.24
C LEU A 277 14.49 -11.79 17.83
N PRO A 278 14.25 -11.33 19.07
CA PRO A 278 12.91 -11.21 19.62
C PRO A 278 11.97 -10.42 18.69
N SER A 279 10.87 -11.05 18.28
CA SER A 279 9.74 -10.45 17.55
C SER A 279 8.57 -10.14 18.50
N SER A 280 7.53 -9.49 17.98
CA SER A 280 6.34 -9.04 18.70
C SER A 280 6.67 -8.15 19.91
N ARG A 281 7.73 -7.33 19.77
CA ARG A 281 8.35 -6.51 20.83
C ARG A 281 7.38 -5.57 21.54
N SER A 282 6.45 -5.00 20.78
CA SER A 282 5.39 -4.17 21.33
C SER A 282 4.57 -4.88 22.39
N GLY A 283 4.53 -6.23 22.42
CA GLY A 283 3.67 -7.02 23.29
C GLY A 283 2.18 -6.79 22.98
N GLY A 284 1.86 -6.40 21.75
CA GLY A 284 0.51 -6.36 21.23
C GLY A 284 0.02 -7.77 20.86
N ASN A 285 -1.28 -8.00 20.97
CA ASN A 285 -1.93 -9.18 20.41
C ASN A 285 -2.98 -8.73 19.39
N TRP A 286 -3.64 -9.68 18.70
CA TRP A 286 -4.62 -9.38 17.64
C TRP A 286 -5.75 -8.41 18.03
N LEU A 287 -6.08 -8.29 19.33
CA LEU A 287 -7.10 -7.39 19.86
C LEU A 287 -6.53 -6.02 20.27
N THR A 288 -5.36 -6.00 20.90
CA THR A 288 -4.76 -4.76 21.45
C THR A 288 -3.91 -3.99 20.44
N TRP A 289 -3.41 -4.67 19.41
CA TRP A 289 -2.47 -4.11 18.44
C TRP A 289 -2.95 -2.83 17.73
N PRO A 290 -4.23 -2.69 17.29
CA PRO A 290 -4.72 -1.44 16.68
C PRO A 290 -4.69 -0.22 17.61
N PHE A 291 -4.49 -0.42 18.92
CA PHE A 291 -4.45 0.62 19.94
C PHE A 291 -3.08 0.75 20.61
N LYS A 292 -2.12 -0.11 20.26
CA LYS A 292 -0.81 -0.14 20.92
C LYS A 292 0.16 0.77 20.18
N ILE A 293 0.63 1.79 20.89
CA ILE A 293 1.72 2.65 20.43
C ILE A 293 2.99 1.79 20.40
N ILE A 294 3.65 1.76 19.26
CA ILE A 294 4.96 1.13 19.08
C ILE A 294 6.01 2.22 19.30
N ASP A 295 6.97 1.99 20.19
CA ASP A 295 8.02 2.96 20.55
C ASP A 295 9.33 2.58 19.84
N VAL A 296 10.05 3.57 19.29
CA VAL A 296 11.39 3.39 18.70
C VAL A 296 12.37 2.75 19.70
N LYS A 297 12.13 2.89 21.02
CA LYS A 297 12.88 2.17 22.06
C LYS A 297 12.85 0.64 21.91
N GLU A 298 11.82 0.06 21.30
CA GLU A 298 11.73 -1.40 21.04
C GLU A 298 12.89 -1.91 20.15
N ILE A 299 13.47 -1.04 19.32
CA ILE A 299 14.56 -1.36 18.39
C ILE A 299 15.90 -0.71 18.75
N ALA A 300 15.97 0.02 19.87
CA ALA A 300 17.19 0.73 20.29
C ALA A 300 18.40 -0.20 20.55
N THR A 301 18.16 -1.49 20.80
CA THR A 301 19.18 -2.50 21.14
C THR A 301 19.48 -3.50 20.01
N LEU A 302 18.94 -3.31 18.80
CA LEU A 302 19.15 -4.26 17.68
C LEU A 302 20.63 -4.43 17.30
N SER A 303 21.45 -3.39 17.48
CA SER A 303 22.91 -3.46 17.30
C SER A 303 23.58 -4.43 18.27
N GLU A 304 23.18 -4.41 19.53
CA GLU A 304 23.75 -5.20 20.63
C GLU A 304 23.30 -6.65 20.53
N GLU A 305 22.00 -6.87 20.34
CA GLU A 305 21.40 -8.20 20.26
C GLU A 305 21.99 -9.02 19.10
N ARG A 306 22.10 -8.41 17.91
CA ARG A 306 22.78 -9.04 16.76
C ARG A 306 24.25 -9.36 17.04
N ARG A 307 24.97 -8.45 17.69
CA ARG A 307 26.37 -8.69 18.06
C ARG A 307 26.48 -9.88 19.03
N SER A 308 25.53 -10.01 19.95
CA SER A 308 25.44 -11.16 20.86
C SER A 308 25.18 -12.47 20.12
N LEU A 309 24.32 -12.48 19.09
CA LEU A 309 24.03 -13.68 18.29
C LEU A 309 25.21 -14.14 17.41
N ARG A 310 26.02 -13.21 16.88
CA ARG A 310 27.25 -13.58 16.14
C ARG A 310 28.32 -14.19 17.06
N GLY A 311 28.29 -13.87 18.36
CA GLY A 311 29.38 -14.20 19.28
C GLY A 311 30.62 -13.31 19.07
N PRO A 312 31.77 -13.65 19.68
CA PRO A 312 33.00 -12.93 19.44
C PRO A 312 33.39 -13.01 17.96
N SER A 313 33.59 -11.87 17.32
CA SER A 313 34.15 -11.84 15.96
C SER A 313 35.54 -12.48 15.97
N PRO A 314 35.85 -13.38 15.03
CA PRO A 314 37.20 -13.92 14.84
C PRO A 314 38.18 -12.84 14.35
#